data_AF-A0A1V1PK80-F1
#
_entry.id   AF-A0A1V1PK80-F1
#
_cell.length_a   1.000
_cell.length_b   1.000
_cell.length_c   1.000
_cell.angle_alpha   90.00
_cell.angle_beta   90.00
_cell.angle_gamma   90.00
#
_symmetry.space_group_name_H-M   'P 1'
#
loop_
_entity.id
_entity.type
_entity.pdbx_description
1 polymer ?
#
loop_
_entity_poly.entity_id
_entity_poly.type
_entity_poly.pdbx_seq_one_letter_code
_entity_poly.pdbx_strand_id
1 'polypeptide(L)' 'MQISSGPANGATTFYISSDTGWGATSCPSATWAYFLSTRANARDMYALAMWAKQMNKQVQVYGDCVSGGYMEIVQVAVYS' A
#
# COMPACT_ATOMS: atom_id res chain seq x y z
N MET A 1 -2.57 -10.09 -4.52
CA MET A 1 -2.31 -8.65 -4.29
C MET A 1 -3.20 -7.83 -5.21
N GLN A 2 -4.09 -7.04 -4.62
CA GLN A 2 -4.93 -6.09 -5.32
C GLN A 2 -4.33 -4.69 -5.21
N ILE A 3 -4.44 -3.92 -6.29
CA ILE A 3 -4.05 -2.51 -6.33
C ILE A 3 -5.23 -1.78 -6.97
N SER A 4 -5.77 -0.79 -6.27
CA SER A 4 -6.87 0.06 -6.74
C SER A 4 -6.55 1.52 -6.48
N SER A 5 -7.14 2.43 -7.25
CA SER A 5 -7.03 3.86 -7.03
C SER A 5 -8.40 4.53 -7.06
N GLY A 6 -8.53 5.60 -6.30
CA GLY A 6 -9.74 6.41 -6.25
C GLY A 6 -9.51 7.75 -5.56
N PRO A 7 -10.39 8.73 -5.77
CA PRO A 7 -10.29 10.01 -5.08
C PRO A 7 -10.58 9.83 -3.58
N ALA A 8 -9.74 10.40 -2.72
CA ALA A 8 -10.04 10.60 -1.31
C ALA A 8 -9.40 11.92 -0.84
N ASN A 9 -10.13 12.71 -0.05
CA ASN A 9 -9.66 13.98 0.51
C ASN A 9 -9.01 14.94 -0.52
N GLY A 10 -9.54 14.99 -1.75
CA GLY A 10 -9.03 15.88 -2.80
C GLY A 10 -7.74 15.42 -3.50
N ALA A 11 -7.23 14.22 -3.20
CA ALA A 11 -6.11 13.61 -3.90
C ALA A 11 -6.46 12.22 -4.43
N THR A 12 -5.72 11.74 -5.44
CA THR A 12 -5.79 10.34 -5.83
C THR A 12 -5.13 9.51 -4.75
N THR A 13 -5.85 8.55 -4.19
CA THR A 13 -5.33 7.61 -3.21
C THR A 13 -5.15 6.25 -3.85
N PHE A 14 -3.98 5.67 -3.65
CA PHE A 14 -3.65 4.32 -4.09
C PHE A 14 -3.81 3.38 -2.91
N TYR A 15 -4.55 2.30 -3.10
CA TYR A 15 -4.79 1.27 -2.11
C TYR A 15 -4.16 -0.04 -2.56
N ILE A 16 -3.55 -0.74 -1.61
CA ILE A 16 -3.02 -2.07 -1.76
C ILE A 16 -3.78 -2.97 -0.77
N SER A 17 -4.20 -4.15 -1.22
CA SER A 17 -4.69 -5.23 -0.34
C SER A 17 -4.09 -6.60 -0.70
N SER A 18 -4.09 -7.50 0.27
CA SER A 18 -3.69 -8.89 0.13
C SER A 18 -4.90 -9.79 0.31
N ASP A 19 -5.09 -10.72 -0.64
CA ASP A 19 -6.18 -11.69 -0.60
C ASP A 19 -5.97 -12.73 0.53
N THR A 20 -4.72 -12.95 0.93
CA THR A 20 -4.34 -13.89 2.01
C THR A 20 -4.15 -13.21 3.37
N GLY A 21 -4.50 -11.92 3.48
CA GLY A 21 -4.31 -11.13 4.70
C GLY A 21 -2.95 -10.39 4.75
N TRP A 22 -2.88 -9.42 5.65
CA TRP A 22 -1.72 -8.54 5.87
C TRP A 22 -0.96 -8.98 7.12
N GLY A 23 0.31 -9.36 6.97
CA GLY A 23 1.15 -9.87 8.08
C GLY A 23 1.64 -8.81 9.07
N ALA A 24 1.06 -7.61 9.09
CA ALA A 24 1.52 -6.52 9.94
C ALA A 24 1.06 -6.73 11.38
N THR A 25 1.88 -7.41 12.19
CA THR A 25 1.59 -7.66 13.62
C THR A 25 1.41 -6.35 14.40
N SER A 26 2.09 -5.27 13.99
CA SER A 26 1.95 -3.93 14.56
C SER A 26 0.63 -3.23 14.19
N CYS A 27 -0.05 -3.66 13.12
CA CYS A 27 -1.31 -3.09 12.63
C CYS A 27 -2.40 -4.18 12.48
N PRO A 28 -2.83 -4.84 13.57
CA PRO A 28 -3.68 -6.03 13.49
C PRO A 28 -5.08 -5.76 12.91
N SER A 29 -5.56 -4.51 12.96
CA SER A 29 -6.84 -4.11 12.39
C SER A 29 -6.77 -3.66 10.92
N ALA A 30 -5.57 -3.53 10.35
CA ALA A 30 -5.41 -3.01 8.99
C ALA A 30 -5.73 -4.10 7.95
N THR A 31 -6.73 -3.84 7.11
CA THR A 31 -7.11 -4.71 5.98
C THR A 31 -6.64 -4.13 4.64
N TRP A 32 -6.33 -2.84 4.63
CA TRP A 32 -5.87 -2.09 3.48
C TRP A 32 -4.68 -1.22 3.87
N ALA A 33 -3.77 -1.01 2.93
CA ALA A 33 -2.74 0.01 3.05
C ALA A 33 -2.83 1.01 1.90
N TYR A 34 -2.57 2.28 2.15
CA TYR A 34 -2.74 3.33 1.15
C TYR A 34 -1.62 4.35 1.14
N PHE A 35 -1.48 5.07 0.03
CA PHE A 35 -0.71 6.31 -0.02
C PHE A 35 -1.35 7.33 -0.96
N LEU A 36 -1.14 8.61 -0.65
CA LEU A 36 -1.66 9.72 -1.44
C LEU A 36 -0.74 10.01 -2.63
N SER A 37 -1.32 10.36 -3.77
CA SER A 37 -0.59 10.77 -4.98
C SER A 37 0.26 12.02 -4.80
N THR A 38 -0.01 12.80 -3.76
CA THR A 38 0.72 14.02 -3.40
C THR A 38 2.02 13.75 -2.64
N ARG A 39 2.27 12.51 -2.19
CA ARG A 39 3.55 12.16 -1.55
C ARG A 39 4.67 12.23 -2.58
N ALA A 40 5.83 12.73 -2.16
CA ALA A 40 6.99 12.93 -3.02
C ALA A 40 7.42 11.64 -3.76
N ASN A 41 7.34 10.50 -3.09
CA ASN A 41 7.71 9.17 -3.63
C ASN A 41 6.51 8.36 -4.15
N ALA A 42 5.31 8.95 -4.29
CA ALA A 42 4.10 8.20 -4.67
C ALA A 42 4.25 7.47 -6.01
N ARG A 43 4.88 8.12 -7.01
CA ARG A 43 5.07 7.55 -8.35
C ARG A 43 5.96 6.31 -8.31
N ASP A 44 7.07 6.38 -7.57
CA ASP A 44 8.03 5.28 -7.45
C ASP A 44 7.42 4.10 -6.70
N MET A 45 6.71 4.37 -5.59
CA MET A 45 6.00 3.34 -4.83
C MET A 45 4.92 2.65 -5.68
N TYR A 46 4.15 3.43 -6.45
CA TYR A 46 3.13 2.88 -7.34
C TYR A 46 3.74 2.03 -8.45
N ALA A 47 4.78 2.53 -9.12
CA ALA A 47 5.49 1.80 -10.16
C ALA A 47 6.07 0.48 -9.64
N LEU A 48 6.67 0.49 -8.45
CA LEU A 48 7.24 -0.71 -7.82
C LEU A 48 6.17 -1.74 -7.46
N ALA A 49 5.05 -1.29 -6.86
CA ALA A 49 3.94 -2.17 -6.52
C ALA A 49 3.30 -2.81 -7.77
N MET A 50 3.12 -2.03 -8.85
CA MET A 50 2.60 -2.51 -10.12
C MET A 50 3.55 -3.51 -10.80
N TRP A 51 4.84 -3.19 -10.84
CA TRP A 51 5.85 -4.10 -11.36
C TRP A 51 5.89 -5.42 -10.56
N ALA A 52 5.86 -5.35 -9.23
CA ALA A 52 5.84 -6.54 -8.38
C ALA A 52 4.58 -7.38 -8.62
N LYS A 53 3.41 -6.74 -8.80
CA LYS A 53 2.17 -7.43 -9.18
C LYS A 53 2.35 -8.19 -10.50
N GLN A 54 2.88 -7.52 -11.52
CA GLN A 54 3.09 -8.11 -12.85
C GLN A 54 4.08 -9.28 -12.82
N MET A 55 5.11 -9.19 -11.98
CA MET A 55 6.15 -10.21 -11.84
C MET A 55 5.79 -11.31 -10.83
N ASN A 56 4.58 -11.29 -10.27
CA ASN A 56 4.15 -12.17 -9.19
C ASN A 56 5.13 -12.21 -8.00
N LYS A 57 5.67 -11.03 -7.65
CA LYS A 57 6.56 -10.82 -6.51
C LYS A 57 5.76 -10.31 -5.32
N GLN A 58 6.21 -10.68 -4.12
CA GLN A 58 5.71 -10.09 -2.89
C GLN A 58 6.35 -8.72 -2.66
N VAL A 59 5.63 -7.83 -1.98
CA VAL A 59 6.15 -6.55 -1.51
C VAL A 59 6.00 -6.48 0.01
N GLN A 60 6.94 -5.81 0.64
CA GLN A 60 6.83 -5.35 2.01
C GLN A 60 6.53 -3.86 1.99
N VAL A 61 5.53 -3.44 2.77
CA VAL A 61 5.24 -2.02 2.96
C VAL A 61 5.60 -1.61 4.37
N TYR A 62 6.02 -0.35 4.51
CA TYR A 62 6.34 0.28 5.78
C TYR A 62 5.54 1.57 5.92
N GLY A 63 5.17 1.90 7.14
CA GLY A 63 4.33 3.04 7.43
C GLY A 63 3.60 2.91 8.76
N ASP A 64 2.53 3.68 8.92
CA ASP A 64 1.85 3.88 10.19
C ASP A 64 0.43 3.33 10.16
N CYS A 65 0.01 2.65 11.23
CA CYS A 65 -1.38 2.26 11.37
C CYS A 65 -2.23 3.51 11.62
N VAL A 66 -3.32 3.66 10.89
CA VAL A 66 -4.28 4.74 11.11
C VAL A 66 -5.66 4.16 11.44
N SER A 67 -6.56 5.02 11.92
CA SER A 67 -7.93 4.63 12.27
C SER A 67 -8.68 4.07 11.05
N GLY A 68 -9.70 3.24 11.30
CA GLY A 68 -10.61 2.75 10.26
C GLY A 68 -10.12 1.51 9.52
N GLY A 69 -9.10 0.81 10.02
CA GLY A 69 -8.60 -0.43 9.42
C GLY A 69 -7.66 -0.21 8.23
N TYR A 70 -6.94 0.92 8.24
CA TYR A 70 -5.99 1.30 7.21
C TYR A 70 -4.57 1.44 7.78
N MET A 71 -3.58 1.29 6.89
CA MET A 71 -2.19 1.66 7.13
C MET A 71 -1.77 2.70 6.10
N GLU A 72 -1.21 3.83 6.53
CA GLU A 72 -0.61 4.80 5.60
C GLU A 72 0.82 4.37 5.25
N ILE A 73 1.07 4.13 3.97
CA ILE A 73 2.35 3.69 3.43
C ILE A 73 3.30 4.88 3.30
N VAL A 74 4.47 4.72 3.89
CA VAL A 74 5.62 5.62 3.75
C VAL A 74 6.63 5.07 2.73
N GLN A 75 6.73 3.73 2.62
CA GLN A 75 7.66 3.06 1.72
C GLN A 75 7.12 1.71 1.24
N VAL A 76 7.46 1.35 -0.01
CA VAL A 76 7.27 0.01 -0.60
C VAL A 76 8.64 -0.56 -0.96
N ALA A 77 8.86 -1.82 -0.63
CA ALA A 77 10.05 -2.59 -1.01
C ALA A 77 9.61 -3.96 -1.58
N VAL A 78 10.39 -4.53 -2.48
CA VAL A 78 10.16 -5.91 -2.95
C VAL A 78 10.66 -6.87 -1.88
N TYR A 79 9.84 -7.85 -1.50
CA TYR A 79 10.22 -8.87 -0.53
C TYR A 79 11.18 -9.85 -1.20
N SER A 80 12.37 -10.02 -0.61
CA SER A 80 13.48 -10.84 -1.12
C SER A 80 13.31 -12.32 -0.81
#